data_AF-A0A952R9W6-F1
#
_entry.id   AF-A0A952R9W6-F1
#
_cell.length_a   1.000
_cell.length_b   1.000
_cell.length_c   1.000
_cell.angle_alpha   90.00
_cell.angle_beta   90.00
_cell.angle_gamma   90.00
#
_symmetry.space_group_name_H-M   'P 1'
#
loop_
_entity.id
_entity.type
_entity.pdbx_description
1 polymer ?
#
loop_
_entity_poly.entity_id
_entity_poly.type
_entity_poly.pdbx_seq_one_letter_code
_entity_poly.pdbx_strand_id
1 'polypeptide(L)'
;MSSITLKNLPDGLLAALRQAAERDRRSLTQEIIHLLETGLGSHPEPAQEPDVEAQVAAWRQLAGKWESDVDAITETASLVESRTLGRAVDL
;
A
#
# COMPACT_ATOMS: atom_id res chain seq x y z
N MET A 1 -25.53 -7.70 -16.20
CA MET A 1 -24.08 -7.70 -16.50
C MET A 1 -23.85 -6.67 -17.58
N SER A 2 -23.03 -5.66 -17.28
CA SER A 2 -22.69 -4.60 -18.23
C SER A 2 -21.57 -5.09 -19.14
N SER A 3 -21.69 -4.87 -20.46
CA SER A 3 -20.64 -5.18 -21.43
C SER A 3 -20.03 -3.89 -21.93
N ILE A 4 -18.70 -3.84 -22.03
CA ILE A 4 -17.96 -2.70 -22.54
C ILE A 4 -17.13 -3.12 -23.75
N THR A 5 -17.13 -2.30 -24.80
CA THR A 5 -16.29 -2.49 -25.99
C THR A 5 -15.26 -1.38 -26.05
N LEU A 6 -13.98 -1.73 -25.93
CA LEU A 6 -12.87 -0.80 -26.11
C LEU A 6 -12.46 -0.80 -27.58
N LYS A 7 -12.64 0.34 -28.26
CA LYS A 7 -12.24 0.52 -29.66
C LYS A 7 -10.96 1.35 -29.75
N ASN A 8 -10.21 1.16 -30.83
CA ASN A 8 -8.99 1.92 -31.12
C ASN A 8 -7.92 1.80 -30.02
N LEU A 9 -7.79 0.62 -29.42
CA LEU A 9 -6.75 0.36 -28.43
C LEU A 9 -5.39 0.37 -29.14
N PRO A 10 -4.41 1.20 -28.71
CA PRO A 10 -3.08 1.17 -29.30
C PRO A 10 -2.45 -0.22 -29.19
N ASP A 11 -1.79 -0.68 -30.25
CA ASP A 11 -1.20 -2.04 -30.28
C ASP A 11 -0.19 -2.26 -29.14
N GLY A 12 0.59 -1.22 -28.81
CA GLY A 12 1.52 -1.25 -27.68
C GLY A 12 0.82 -1.42 -26.32
N LEU A 13 -0.38 -0.84 -26.16
CA LEU A 13 -1.17 -1.00 -24.94
C LEU A 13 -1.77 -2.41 -24.85
N LEU A 14 -2.25 -2.97 -25.96
CA LEU A 14 -2.71 -4.36 -25.98
C LEU A 14 -1.59 -5.34 -25.63
N ALA A 15 -0.38 -5.11 -26.14
CA ALA A 15 0.78 -5.92 -25.81
C ALA A 15 1.15 -5.84 -24.33
N ALA A 16 1.17 -4.63 -23.75
CA ALA A 16 1.42 -4.42 -22.33
C ALA A 16 0.37 -5.12 -21.44
N LEU A 17 -0.91 -5.04 -21.80
CA LEU A 17 -2.00 -5.72 -21.07
C LEU A 17 -1.85 -7.24 -21.09
N ARG A 18 -1.43 -7.82 -22.24
CA ARG A 18 -1.16 -9.26 -22.32
C ARG A 18 0.02 -9.67 -21.46
N GLN A 19 1.08 -8.87 -21.44
CA GLN A 19 2.25 -9.13 -20.60
C GLN A 19 1.90 -9.06 -19.10
N ALA A 20 1.09 -8.08 -18.69
CA ALA A 20 0.60 -7.96 -17.33
C ALA A 20 -0.28 -9.17 -16.95
N ALA A 21 -1.21 -9.56 -17.81
CA ALA A 21 -2.09 -10.71 -17.59
C ALA A 21 -1.29 -12.02 -17.41
N GLU A 22 -0.24 -12.24 -18.20
CA GLU A 22 0.64 -13.41 -18.07
C GLU A 22 1.43 -13.38 -16.76
N ARG A 23 2.04 -12.22 -16.43
CA ARG A 23 2.79 -12.02 -15.19
C ARG A 23 1.93 -12.31 -13.96
N ASP A 24 0.70 -11.81 -13.99
CA ASP A 24 -0.22 -11.85 -12.85
C ASP A 24 -1.12 -13.11 -12.88
N ARG A 25 -0.89 -14.01 -13.86
CA ARG A 25 -1.60 -15.28 -14.09
C ARG A 25 -3.12 -15.14 -14.16
N ARG A 26 -3.57 -14.09 -14.84
CA ARG A 26 -4.99 -13.75 -15.03
C ARG A 26 -5.36 -13.85 -16.51
N SER A 27 -6.64 -14.07 -16.78
CA SER A 27 -7.14 -13.85 -18.14
C SER A 27 -7.04 -12.36 -18.51
N LEU A 28 -6.86 -12.06 -19.80
CA LEU A 28 -6.77 -10.67 -20.28
C LEU A 28 -7.96 -9.82 -19.83
N THR A 29 -9.17 -10.39 -19.85
CA THR A 29 -10.38 -9.69 -19.40
C THR A 29 -10.35 -9.39 -17.90
N GLN A 30 -9.92 -10.35 -17.08
CA GLN A 30 -9.78 -10.14 -15.63
C GLN A 30 -8.71 -9.11 -15.31
N GLU A 31 -7.62 -9.09 -16.07
CA GLU A 31 -6.56 -8.08 -15.92
C GLU A 31 -7.08 -6.69 -16.27
N ILE A 32 -7.82 -6.55 -17.38
CA ILE A 32 -8.44 -5.29 -17.76
C ILE A 32 -9.41 -4.79 -16.67
N ILE A 33 -10.25 -5.68 -16.13
CA ILE A 33 -11.18 -5.33 -15.04
C ILE A 33 -10.38 -4.87 -13.81
N HIS A 34 -9.36 -5.62 -13.40
CA HIS A 34 -8.54 -5.29 -12.25
C HIS A 34 -7.84 -3.94 -12.38
N LEU A 35 -7.29 -3.64 -13.56
CA LEU A 35 -6.63 -2.36 -13.82
C LEU A 35 -7.64 -1.20 -13.85
N LEU A 36 -8.85 -1.42 -14.36
CA LEU A 36 -9.92 -0.42 -14.31
C LEU A 36 -10.38 -0.17 -12.86
N GLU A 37 -10.60 -1.22 -12.08
CA GLU A 37 -10.94 -1.12 -10.66
C GLU A 37 -9.86 -0.40 -9.86
N THR A 38 -8.59 -0.74 -10.11
CA THR A 38 -7.45 -0.11 -9.43
C THR A 38 -7.31 1.34 -9.87
N GLY A 39 -7.41 1.66 -11.16
CA GLY A 39 -7.31 3.03 -11.66
C GLY A 39 -8.43 3.94 -11.16
N LEU A 40 -9.64 3.40 -10.96
CA LEU A 40 -10.78 4.12 -10.39
C LEU A 40 -10.70 4.22 -8.86
N GLY A 41 -10.27 3.16 -8.17
CA GLY A 41 -10.11 3.12 -6.72
C GLY A 41 -8.85 3.82 -6.21
N SER A 42 -7.87 4.07 -7.09
CA SER A 42 -6.62 4.79 -6.77
C SER A 42 -6.70 6.28 -7.10
N HIS A 43 -7.89 6.85 -7.30
CA HIS A 43 -7.99 8.27 -7.01
C HIS A 43 -7.66 8.40 -5.53
N PRO A 44 -6.53 9.01 -5.14
CA PRO A 44 -6.39 9.38 -3.76
C PRO A 44 -7.59 10.28 -3.51
N GLU A 45 -8.53 9.84 -2.66
CA GLU A 45 -9.40 10.81 -2.03
C GLU A 45 -8.47 11.92 -1.54
N PRO A 46 -8.76 13.20 -1.85
CA PRO A 46 -7.91 14.29 -1.42
C PRO A 46 -7.64 14.03 0.04
N ALA A 47 -6.37 13.81 0.39
CA ALA A 47 -6.01 13.25 1.68
C ALA A 47 -6.79 14.04 2.73
N GLN A 48 -7.82 13.43 3.29
CA GLN A 48 -8.59 14.10 4.32
C GLN A 48 -7.55 14.44 5.37
N GLU A 49 -7.52 15.70 5.81
CA GLU A 49 -6.61 16.10 6.87
C GLU A 49 -6.71 15.03 7.95
N PRO A 50 -5.59 14.35 8.30
CA PRO A 50 -5.66 13.20 9.16
C PRO A 50 -6.33 13.64 10.44
N ASP A 51 -7.41 12.96 10.80
CA ASP A 51 -8.08 13.19 12.07
C ASP A 51 -7.11 12.77 13.17
N VAL A 52 -6.39 13.77 13.69
CA VAL A 52 -5.35 13.61 14.70
C VAL A 52 -5.94 12.95 15.94
N GLU A 53 -7.20 13.21 16.27
CA GLU A 53 -7.86 12.58 17.41
C GLU A 53 -8.13 11.10 17.15
N ALA A 54 -8.64 10.75 15.97
CA ALA A 54 -8.83 9.35 15.57
C ALA A 54 -7.50 8.60 15.53
N GLN A 55 -6.43 9.21 15.04
CA GLN A 55 -5.10 8.62 14.99
C GLN A 55 -4.52 8.40 16.39
N VAL A 56 -4.62 9.39 17.27
CA VAL A 56 -4.19 9.26 18.67
C VAL A 56 -5.01 8.20 19.40
N ALA A 57 -6.33 8.12 19.14
CA ALA A 57 -7.19 7.10 19.71
C ALA A 57 -6.80 5.68 19.25
N ALA A 58 -6.53 5.50 17.95
CA ALA A 58 -6.05 4.24 17.40
C ALA A 58 -4.70 3.83 18.02
N TRP A 59 -3.76 4.76 18.16
CA TRP A 59 -2.47 4.51 18.82
C TRP A 59 -2.63 4.15 20.29
N ARG A 60 -3.51 4.81 21.03
CA ARG A 60 -3.83 4.44 22.42
C ARG A 60 -4.42 3.04 22.54
N GLN A 61 -5.23 2.62 21.57
CA GLN A 61 -5.78 1.26 21.55
C GLN A 61 -4.73 0.18 21.26
N LEU A 62 -3.69 0.50 20.49
CA LEU A 62 -2.59 -0.41 20.16
C LEU A 62 -1.50 -0.43 21.23
N ALA A 63 -1.27 0.71 21.90
CA ALA A 63 -0.26 0.84 22.93
C ALA A 63 -0.46 -0.20 24.05
N GLY A 64 0.61 -0.92 24.38
CA GLY A 64 0.60 -1.94 25.43
C GLY A 64 -0.03 -3.29 25.04
N LYS A 65 -0.52 -3.45 23.81
CA LYS A 65 -1.01 -4.75 23.29
C LYS A 65 -0.01 -5.46 22.39
N TRP A 66 1.13 -4.84 22.12
CA TRP A 66 2.16 -5.48 21.32
C TRP A 66 2.91 -6.50 22.18
N GLU A 67 2.77 -7.78 21.83
CA GLU A 67 3.55 -8.88 22.36
C GLU A 67 4.67 -9.24 21.36
N SER A 68 5.89 -9.38 21.87
CA SER A 68 7.05 -9.82 21.10
C SER A 68 7.45 -11.21 21.57
N ASP A 69 7.73 -12.12 20.63
CA ASP A 69 8.28 -13.44 20.93
C ASP A 69 9.78 -13.37 21.30
N VAL A 70 10.39 -12.19 21.16
CA VAL A 70 11.79 -11.92 21.46
C VAL A 70 11.91 -11.40 22.89
N ASP A 71 12.93 -11.85 23.62
CA ASP A 71 13.18 -11.33 24.96
C ASP A 71 13.55 -9.84 24.92
N ALA A 72 13.14 -9.11 25.96
CA ALA A 72 13.29 -7.67 26.01
C ALA A 72 14.75 -7.18 25.88
N ILE A 73 15.73 -7.97 26.32
CA ILE A 73 17.14 -7.58 26.27
C ILE A 73 17.64 -7.65 24.83
N THR A 74 17.36 -8.75 24.13
CA THR A 74 17.73 -8.93 22.72
C THR A 74 17.04 -7.90 21.82
N GLU A 75 15.76 -7.66 22.06
CA GLU A 75 14.99 -6.67 21.30
C GLU A 75 15.55 -5.24 21.50
N THR A 76 15.85 -4.88 22.75
CA THR A 76 16.43 -3.56 23.07
C THR A 76 17.80 -3.38 22.41
N ALA A 77 18.65 -4.40 22.43
CA ALA A 77 19.98 -4.33 21.82
C ALA A 77 19.90 -4.10 20.30
N SER A 78 19.03 -4.83 19.61
CA SER A 78 18.79 -4.69 18.17
C SER A 78 18.27 -3.30 17.79
N LEU A 79 17.36 -2.75 18.59
CA LEU A 79 16.85 -1.39 18.40
C LEU A 79 17.96 -0.35 18.59
N VAL A 80 18.82 -0.51 19.59
CA VAL A 80 19.94 0.43 19.81
C VAL A 80 20.94 0.37 18.66
N GLU A 81 21.27 -0.83 18.18
CA GLU A 81 22.22 -1.02 17.06
C GLU A 81 21.71 -0.41 15.75
N SER A 82 20.40 -0.50 15.49
CA SER A 82 19.78 0.02 14.27
C SER A 82 19.47 1.53 14.31
N ARG A 83 19.64 2.20 15.47
CA ARG A 83 19.37 3.64 15.58
C ARG A 83 20.42 4.46 14.84
N THR A 84 19.93 5.38 14.02
CA THR A 84 20.77 6.45 13.45
C THR A 84 20.95 7.57 14.47
N LEU A 85 22.03 8.36 14.33
CA LEU A 85 22.36 9.49 15.22
C LEU A 85 21.28 10.60 15.26
N GLY A 86 20.28 10.53 14.39
CA GLY A 86 19.23 11.53 14.27
C GLY A 86 19.72 12.83 13.64
N ARG A 87 18.81 13.81 13.59
CA ARG A 87 19.09 15.17 13.13
C ARG A 87 19.54 16.03 14.32
N ALA A 88 20.52 16.91 14.12
CA ALA A 88 20.85 17.92 15.13
C ALA A 88 19.63 18.86 15.32
N VAL A 89 19.13 18.94 16.54
CA VAL A 89 18.03 19.83 16.94
C VAL A 89 18.55 20.71 18.06
N ASP A 90 18.40 22.03 17.90
CA ASP A 90 18.68 23.01 18.95
C ASP A 90 17.39 23.16 19.77
N LEU A 91 17.45 22.79 21.05
CA LEU A 91 16.31 22.77 21.98
C LEU A 91 16.32 24.00 22.88
#